data_AF-A0A0L6VR86-F1
#
_entry.id   AF-A0A0L6VR86-F1
#
_cell.length_a   1.000
_cell.length_b   1.000
_cell.length_c   1.000
_cell.angle_alpha   90.00
_cell.angle_beta   90.00
_cell.angle_gamma   90.00
#
_symmetry.space_group_name_H-M   'P 1'
#
loop_
_entity.id
_entity.type
_entity.pdbx_description
1 polymer ?
#
loop_
_entity_poly.entity_id
_entity_poly.type
_entity_poly.pdbx_seq_one_letter_code
_entity_poly.pdbx_strand_id
1 'polypeptide(L)' 'MALKGAKRKYLLDVLDLDSKPHTANNIFLEIKISLKSKQVKWHQISAVVTDSPSTMITLCVSCPSIIAFNYSY' A
#
# COMPACT_ATOMS: atom_id res chain seq x y z
N MET A 1 25.46 17.68 -15.76
CA MET A 1 24.22 16.89 -15.92
C MET A 1 23.63 16.68 -14.53
N ALA A 2 22.76 17.58 -14.06
CA ALA A 2 22.10 17.42 -12.76
C ALA A 2 20.95 16.42 -12.92
N LEU A 3 20.95 15.33 -12.14
CA LEU A 3 19.85 14.37 -12.11
C LEU A 3 18.59 15.13 -11.63
N LYS A 4 17.67 15.41 -12.54
CA LYS A 4 16.41 16.11 -12.26
C LYS A 4 15.59 15.28 -11.27
N GLY A 5 15.68 15.65 -9.99
CA GLY A 5 14.73 15.27 -8.93
C GLY A 5 14.96 13.90 -8.29
N ALA A 6 15.74 13.85 -7.21
CA ALA A 6 15.68 12.71 -6.29
C ALA A 6 14.27 12.68 -5.65
N LYS A 7 13.43 11.72 -6.04
CA LYS A 7 12.15 11.46 -5.36
C LYS A 7 12.46 11.08 -3.91
N ARG A 8 12.04 11.91 -2.96
CA ARG A 8 12.16 11.62 -1.53
C ARG A 8 11.28 10.41 -1.22
N LYS A 9 11.88 9.37 -0.65
CA LYS A 9 11.18 8.21 -0.11
C LYS A 9 10.98 8.45 1.39
N TYR A 10 9.76 8.20 1.87
CA TYR A 10 9.42 8.33 3.28
C TYR A 10 8.85 7.00 3.77
N LEU A 11 9.31 6.56 4.94
CA LEU A 11 8.64 5.49 5.68
C LEU A 11 7.46 6.11 6.41
N LEU A 12 6.25 5.65 6.09
CA LEU A 12 5.02 6.17 6.68
C LEU A 12 4.65 5.43 7.98
N ASP A 13 4.74 4.11 7.94
CA ASP A 13 4.41 3.24 9.07
C ASP A 13 5.07 1.85 8.93
N VAL A 14 5.17 1.15 10.05
CA VAL A 14 5.49 -0.29 10.12
C VAL A 14 4.33 -0.97 10.85
N LEU A 15 3.75 -1.99 10.23
CA LEU A 15 2.59 -2.70 10.75
C LEU A 15 3.03 -4.07 11.26
N ASP A 16 2.76 -4.34 12.53
CA ASP A 16 2.88 -5.67 13.12
C ASP A 16 1.59 -6.45 12.85
N LEU A 17 1.73 -7.56 12.12
CA LEU A 17 0.62 -8.40 11.69
C LEU A 17 0.56 -9.73 12.46
N ASP A 18 1.47 -10.00 13.39
CA ASP A 18 1.59 -11.32 14.05
C ASP A 18 0.38 -11.67 14.91
N SER A 19 -0.36 -10.65 15.36
CA SER A 19 -1.59 -10.82 16.13
C SER A 19 -2.80 -11.28 15.29
N LYS A 20 -2.70 -11.34 13.97
CA LYS A 20 -3.81 -11.66 13.05
C LYS A 20 -3.37 -12.62 11.93
N PRO A 21 -4.27 -13.45 11.40
CA PRO A 21 -3.95 -14.26 10.22
C PRO A 21 -3.52 -13.37 9.05
N HIS A 22 -2.41 -13.71 8.39
CA HIS A 22 -1.88 -13.01 7.21
C HIS A 22 -2.74 -13.23 5.96
N THR A 23 -4.00 -12.80 6.02
CA THR A 23 -4.91 -12.77 4.87
C THR A 23 -4.86 -11.41 4.19
N ALA A 24 -5.10 -11.38 2.88
CA ALA A 24 -5.12 -10.14 2.11
C ALA A 24 -6.14 -9.13 2.66
N ASN A 25 -7.27 -9.60 3.21
CA ASN A 25 -8.29 -8.75 3.85
C ASN A 25 -7.78 -8.08 5.13
N ASN A 26 -7.06 -8.83 5.97
CA ASN A 26 -6.49 -8.27 7.21
C ASN A 26 -5.37 -7.27 6.90
N ILE A 27 -4.50 -7.59 5.93
CA ILE A 27 -3.47 -6.67 5.45
C ILE A 27 -4.10 -5.37 4.94
N PHE A 28 -5.15 -5.48 4.10
CA PHE A 28 -5.87 -4.32 3.60
C PHE A 28 -6.49 -3.47 4.72
N LEU A 29 -7.10 -4.12 5.72
CA LEU A 29 -7.69 -3.43 6.86
C LEU A 29 -6.64 -2.66 7.68
N GLU A 30 -5.50 -3.27 7.95
CA GLU A 30 -4.42 -2.63 8.71
C GLU A 30 -3.81 -1.44 7.94
N ILE A 31 -3.60 -1.57 6.63
CA ILE A 31 -3.17 -0.46 5.77
C ILE A 31 -4.19 0.69 5.86
N LYS A 32 -5.49 0.39 5.80
CA LYS A 32 -6.56 1.40 5.90
C LYS A 32 -6.55 2.13 7.25
N ILE A 33 -6.35 1.39 8.34
CA ILE A 33 -6.26 1.96 9.70
C ILE A 33 -5.01 2.85 9.82
N SER A 34 -3.87 2.36 9.35
CA SER A 34 -2.60 3.09 9.32
C SER A 34 -2.71 4.40 8.56
N LEU A 35 -3.21 4.38 7.33
CA LEU A 35 -3.40 5.57 6.51
C LEU A 35 -4.32 6.59 7.20
N LYS A 36 -5.41 6.13 7.82
CA LYS A 36 -6.32 6.98 8.58
C LYS A 36 -5.62 7.64 9.78
N SER A 37 -4.80 6.89 10.51
CA SER A 37 -4.00 7.40 11.65
C SER A 37 -3.03 8.50 11.22
N LYS A 38 -2.40 8.33 10.05
CA LYS A 38 -1.48 9.32 9.46
C LYS A 38 -2.18 10.44 8.68
N GLN A 39 -3.53 10.48 8.70
CA GLN A 39 -4.36 11.44 7.96
C GLN A 39 -4.13 11.43 6.44
N VAL A 40 -3.62 10.32 5.90
CA VAL A 40 -3.44 10.13 4.46
C VAL A 40 -4.75 9.56 3.90
N LYS A 41 -5.33 10.24 2.92
CA LYS A 41 -6.57 9.80 2.29
C LYS A 41 -6.25 8.94 1.07
N TRP A 42 -7.04 7.90 0.84
CA TRP A 42 -6.86 6.98 -0.29
C TRP A 42 -6.80 7.66 -1.66
N HIS A 43 -7.56 8.74 -1.88
CA HIS A 43 -7.54 9.49 -3.14
C HIS A 43 -6.20 10.20 -3.42
N GLN A 44 -5.34 10.35 -2.41
CA GLN A 44 -4.00 10.92 -2.56
C GLN A 44 -2.98 9.86 -3.03
N ILE A 45 -3.35 8.59 -2.99
CA ILE A 45 -2.52 7.46 -3.42
C ILE A 45 -2.82 7.20 -4.89
N SER A 46 -1.80 7.39 -5.74
CA SER A 46 -1.92 7.17 -7.19
C SER A 46 -1.66 5.72 -7.59
N ALA A 47 -0.74 5.05 -6.88
CA ALA A 47 -0.36 3.68 -7.16
C ALA A 47 0.07 2.96 -5.88
N VAL A 48 -0.19 1.65 -5.84
CA VAL A 48 0.30 0.75 -4.80
C VAL A 48 1.12 -0.35 -5.46
N VAL A 49 2.29 -0.64 -4.90
CA VAL A 49 3.17 -1.72 -5.36
C VAL A 49 3.29 -2.74 -4.25
N THR A 50 3.03 -4.00 -4.57
CA THR A 50 3.14 -5.11 -3.63
C THR A 50 3.78 -6.31 -4.33
N ASP A 51 4.55 -7.08 -3.58
CA ASP A 51 5.09 -8.38 -3.97
C ASP A 51 4.04 -9.49 -3.90
N SER A 52 2.93 -9.28 -3.17
CA SER A 52 1.87 -10.27 -2.98
C SER A 52 0.75 -10.12 -4.03
N PRO A 53 0.54 -11.13 -4.90
CA PRO A 53 -0.54 -11.10 -5.89
C PRO A 53 -1.94 -11.09 -5.24
N SER A 54 -2.11 -11.79 -4.10
CA SER A 54 -3.38 -11.82 -3.39
C SER A 54 -3.74 -10.46 -2.80
N THR A 55 -2.75 -9.76 -2.23
CA THR A 55 -2.92 -8.39 -1.72
C THR A 55 -3.22 -7.42 -2.86
N MET A 56 -2.55 -7.56 -4.01
CA MET A 56 -2.83 -6.76 -5.21
C MET A 56 -4.29 -6.92 -5.65
N ILE A 57 -4.78 -8.16 -5.78
CA ILE A 57 -6.15 -8.43 -6.20
C ILE A 57 -7.16 -7.83 -5.21
N THR A 58 -6.96 -8.03 -3.91
CA THR A 58 -7.83 -7.45 -2.87
C THR A 58 -7.85 -5.92 -2.93
N LEU A 59 -6.71 -5.28 -3.18
CA LEU A 59 -6.62 -3.82 -3.37
C LEU A 59 -7.37 -3.36 -4.62
N CYS A 60 -7.22 -4.04 -5.76
CA CYS A 60 -7.95 -3.73 -6.99
C CYS A 60 -9.47 -3.80 -6.80
N VAL A 61 -9.96 -4.85 -6.13
CA VAL A 61 -11.40 -5.02 -5.87
C VAL A 61 -11.91 -3.96 -4.88
N SER A 62 -11.11 -3.63 -3.86
CA SER A 62 -11.54 -2.71 -2.79
C SER A 62 -11.38 -1.22 -3.16
N CYS A 63 -10.51 -0.90 -4.12
CA CYS A 63 -10.14 0.47 -4.50
C CYS A 63 -9.94 0.58 -6.03
N PRO A 64 -11.03 0.63 -6.82
CA PRO A 64 -10.93 0.64 -8.29
C PRO A 64 -10.27 1.89 -8.86
N SER A 65 -10.15 2.97 -8.08
CA SER A 65 -9.49 4.21 -8.48
C SER A 65 -7.95 4.18 -8.35
N ILE A 66 -7.37 3.10 -7.82
CA ILE A 66 -5.94 2.99 -7.56
C ILE A 66 -5.34 1.96 -8.50
N ILE A 67 -4.19 2.28 -9.10
CA ILE A 67 -3.43 1.32 -9.91
C ILE A 67 -2.59 0.46 -8.97
N ALA A 68 -2.88 -0.84 -8.89
CA ALA A 68 -2.07 -1.79 -8.13
C ALA A 68 -1.14 -2.57 -9.07
N PHE A 69 0.14 -2.65 -8.72
CA PHE A 69 1.14 -3.43 -9.45
C PHE A 69 1.64 -4.57 -8.57
N ASN A 70 1.73 -5.77 -9.16
CA ASN A 70 2.53 -6.83 -8.59
C ASN A 70 3.96 -6.72 -9.12
N TYR A 71 4.94 -6.72 -8.23
CA TYR A 71 6.35 -6.79 -8.60
C TYR A 71 6.89 -8.15 -8.16
N SER A 72 7.09 -9.05 -9.12
CA SER A 72 7.73 -10.36 -8.91
C SER A 72 9.19 -10.27 -9.33
N TYR A 73 10.11 -10.82 -8.52
CA TYR A 73 11.54 -10.93 -8.84
C TYR A 73 11.81 -12.03 -9.88
#